data_AF-A0A1L7VYB1-F1
#
_entry.id   AF-A0A1L7VYB1-F1
#
_cell.length_a   1.000
_cell.length_b   1.000
_cell.length_c   1.000
_cell.angle_alpha   90.00
_cell.angle_beta   90.00
_cell.angle_gamma   90.00
#
_symmetry.space_group_name_H-M   'P 1'
#
loop_
_entity.id
_entity.type
_entity.pdbx_description
1 polymer ?
#
loop_
_entity_poly.entity_id
_entity_poly.type
_entity_poly.pdbx_seq_one_letter_code
_entity_poly.pdbx_strand_id
1 'polypeptide(L)'
;MSYEPSLNPLSVRCDRQIPTCGKCADLGTDCVYPERQVRQVNKRVAGHGATDDTLNAILRRLEQIEKSAGSPSTTSPQSGTPASLETTHLQSGTQSSRLSPFVISRDQPVVVASDASHDKHSKTKNVLATSPHESERGPHAVLQEALRRVQDLNLQALSVETVTATIDVPPELAKTWIQRYFEVMPTDIFLSLVDRRVIELLPDMIGLPHIRLDPAILVVYYYILRMGCTIPVIDQEQNVHFTGIHYARSMYICCLRAIPNWQREAVGSTTDLVAATMLVGIPISLHLSYFSSDLQTQAASDALDPQLSAQLFQLASKYAIGLDLHNTDSPNYPSGFGQDNIDEVRRGFWELMHYEFFHRLVYDDPPTMTAQMKQWIVSLPWLESCKRPVSQEVPTIRFIFKSRLTFIMAEFFMLLESISGRLESESFTQVLALCQQIYDLYKDWDIDTWKTSSKEDKLHSWMLADLTIAGYTCIVFMLHKASFTTVELPQEISQLPIALNASRQVLKAGNELLKQCPYAVTLYYLFGTYHIDTAYACLISSVMSLPESHAAQEDFKLLQGFTRDFSNLVVKDSSFRPLLATLRTINSSVYAKTD
;
A
#
# COMPACT_ATOMS: atom_id res chain seq x y z
N MET A 1 70.41 -38.14 7.11
CA MET A 1 69.28 -38.58 6.25
C MET A 1 68.32 -37.41 6.16
N SER A 2 68.12 -36.98 4.92
CA SER A 2 67.61 -35.68 4.52
C SER A 2 66.08 -35.61 4.69
N TYR A 3 65.60 -34.52 5.28
CA TYR A 3 64.19 -34.14 5.31
C TYR A 3 63.84 -33.43 3.99
N GLU A 4 62.98 -34.03 3.17
CA GLU A 4 62.21 -33.33 2.14
C GLU A 4 60.81 -33.05 2.69
N PRO A 5 60.35 -31.79 2.77
CA PRO A 5 58.95 -31.49 2.99
C PRO A 5 58.21 -31.49 1.65
N SER A 6 57.22 -32.38 1.52
CA SER A 6 56.24 -32.34 0.44
C SER A 6 55.40 -31.06 0.55
N LEU A 7 55.52 -30.18 -0.45
CA LEU A 7 54.70 -28.98 -0.60
C LEU A 7 53.25 -29.38 -0.88
N ASN A 8 52.34 -29.07 0.05
CA ASN A 8 50.91 -29.02 -0.22
C ASN A 8 50.64 -27.91 -1.26
N PRO A 9 49.95 -28.18 -2.38
CA PRO A 9 49.60 -27.13 -3.33
C PRO A 9 48.59 -26.17 -2.70
N LEU A 10 48.99 -24.91 -2.58
CA LEU A 10 48.12 -23.80 -2.19
C LEU A 10 46.94 -23.73 -3.17
N SER A 11 45.72 -23.91 -2.65
CA SER A 11 44.47 -23.67 -3.38
C SER A 11 44.32 -22.17 -3.65
N VAL A 12 44.74 -21.74 -4.84
CA VAL A 12 44.56 -20.35 -5.31
C VAL A 12 43.14 -20.20 -5.84
N ARG A 13 42.35 -19.30 -5.24
CA ARG A 13 41.03 -18.90 -5.77
C ARG A 13 41.23 -18.04 -7.03
N CYS A 14 40.94 -18.63 -8.19
CA CYS A 14 40.87 -17.98 -9.50
C CYS A 14 39.59 -17.13 -9.61
N ASP A 15 39.72 -15.92 -10.13
CA ASP A 15 38.68 -14.91 -10.39
C ASP A 15 37.92 -15.14 -11.72
N ARG A 16 38.24 -16.21 -12.44
CA ARG A 16 37.50 -16.77 -13.59
C ARG A 16 37.28 -15.83 -14.79
N GLN A 17 38.18 -14.87 -15.01
CA GLN A 17 38.18 -14.07 -16.23
C GLN A 17 38.65 -14.91 -17.44
N ILE A 18 37.93 -14.80 -18.56
CA ILE A 18 38.22 -15.53 -19.82
C ILE A 18 38.93 -14.56 -20.77
N PRO A 19 40.03 -14.95 -21.45
CA PRO A 19 40.57 -16.31 -21.58
C PRO A 19 41.57 -16.73 -20.49
N THR A 20 42.12 -15.79 -19.71
CA THR A 20 43.12 -16.06 -18.67
C THR A 20 42.88 -15.11 -17.51
N CYS A 21 42.88 -15.62 -16.27
CA CYS A 21 42.71 -14.74 -15.11
C CYS A 21 44.03 -14.04 -14.76
N GLY A 22 43.96 -12.86 -14.15
CA GLY A 22 45.15 -12.03 -13.86
C GLY A 22 46.20 -12.77 -13.03
N LYS A 23 45.75 -13.60 -12.07
CA LYS A 23 46.66 -14.38 -11.23
C LYS A 23 47.36 -15.54 -11.95
N CYS A 24 46.72 -16.13 -12.96
CA CYS A 24 47.36 -17.16 -13.80
C CYS A 24 48.33 -16.53 -14.80
N ALA A 25 48.05 -15.31 -15.27
CA ALA A 25 48.95 -14.53 -16.12
C ALA A 25 50.24 -14.14 -15.39
N ASP A 26 50.14 -13.67 -14.14
CA ASP A 26 51.30 -13.27 -13.32
C ASP A 26 52.21 -14.45 -12.95
N LEU A 27 51.65 -15.66 -12.88
CA LEU A 27 52.38 -16.88 -12.53
C LEU A 27 52.86 -17.66 -13.76
N GLY A 28 52.55 -17.21 -14.98
CA GLY A 28 52.92 -17.90 -16.23
C GLY A 28 52.40 -19.33 -16.33
N THR A 29 51.24 -19.61 -15.72
CA THR A 29 50.64 -20.95 -15.66
C THR A 29 49.35 -21.02 -16.47
N ASP A 30 49.10 -22.16 -17.12
CA ASP A 30 47.91 -22.36 -17.94
C ASP A 30 46.63 -22.40 -17.09
N CYS A 31 45.66 -21.56 -17.46
CA CYS A 31 44.38 -21.45 -16.76
C CYS A 31 43.40 -22.51 -17.27
N VAL A 32 43.35 -23.67 -16.61
CA VAL A 32 42.46 -24.79 -16.98
C VAL A 32 41.14 -24.72 -16.21
N TYR A 33 40.03 -24.55 -16.92
CA TYR A 33 38.68 -24.62 -16.35
C TYR A 33 38.12 -26.04 -16.51
N PRO A 34 37.69 -26.73 -15.42
CA PRO A 34 37.09 -28.06 -15.55
C PRO A 34 35.76 -27.99 -16.31
N GLU A 35 35.53 -28.92 -17.23
CA GLU A 35 34.27 -29.05 -17.95
C GLU A 35 33.10 -29.24 -16.97
N ARG A 36 32.04 -28.47 -17.20
CA ARG A 36 30.82 -28.47 -16.38
C ARG A 36 30.14 -29.84 -16.53
N GLN A 37 30.21 -30.70 -15.51
CA GLN A 37 29.40 -31.91 -15.48
C GLN A 37 27.92 -31.51 -15.57
N VAL A 38 27.24 -32.00 -16.61
CA VAL A 38 25.80 -31.86 -16.81
C VAL A 38 25.10 -32.59 -15.66
N ARG A 39 24.54 -31.84 -14.71
CA ARG A 39 23.66 -32.42 -13.69
C ARG A 39 22.48 -33.09 -14.40
N GLN A 40 22.31 -34.38 -14.18
CA GLN A 40 21.11 -35.10 -14.57
C GLN A 40 19.89 -34.40 -13.95
N VAL A 41 19.00 -33.94 -14.83
CA VAL A 41 17.69 -33.41 -14.46
C VAL A 41 16.83 -34.58 -14.02
N ASN A 42 16.62 -34.71 -12.71
CA ASN A 42 15.53 -35.54 -12.20
C ASN A 42 14.21 -34.85 -12.58
N LYS A 43 13.58 -35.36 -13.64
CA LYS A 43 12.21 -35.05 -14.04
C LYS A 43 11.28 -35.45 -12.88
N ARG A 44 10.98 -34.50 -11.99
CA ARG A 44 9.87 -34.67 -11.03
C ARG A 44 8.59 -34.25 -11.74
N VAL A 45 7.71 -35.23 -11.87
CA VAL A 45 6.33 -35.11 -12.33
C VAL A 45 5.64 -33.99 -11.54
N ALA A 46 4.99 -33.07 -12.26
CA ALA A 46 4.19 -32.02 -11.68
C ALA A 46 3.01 -32.63 -10.90
N GLY A 47 3.04 -32.51 -9.58
CA GLY A 47 1.94 -32.83 -8.69
C GLY A 47 2.05 -31.94 -7.46
N HIS A 48 0.98 -31.18 -7.17
CA HIS A 48 0.50 -30.53 -5.93
C HIS A 48 1.45 -30.05 -4.80
N GLY A 49 2.77 -30.21 -4.84
CA GLY A 49 3.73 -29.85 -3.78
C GLY A 49 4.75 -28.77 -4.16
N ALA A 50 4.76 -28.26 -5.40
CA ALA A 50 5.73 -27.23 -5.83
C ALA A 50 5.42 -25.82 -5.29
N THR A 51 4.18 -25.58 -4.84
CA THR A 51 3.72 -24.30 -4.27
C THR A 51 4.26 -24.09 -2.86
N ASP A 52 4.18 -25.13 -2.04
CA ASP A 52 4.77 -25.15 -0.70
C ASP A 52 6.28 -24.91 -0.80
N ASP A 53 6.98 -25.56 -1.73
CA ASP A 53 8.43 -25.43 -1.83
C ASP A 53 8.91 -23.99 -2.11
N THR A 54 8.18 -23.24 -2.95
CA THR A 54 8.53 -21.84 -3.30
C THR A 54 8.15 -20.88 -2.18
N LEU A 55 6.94 -20.99 -1.63
CA LEU A 55 6.50 -20.19 -0.50
C LEU A 55 7.39 -20.43 0.72
N ASN A 56 7.71 -21.70 1.02
CA ASN A 56 8.61 -22.09 2.11
C ASN A 56 10.05 -21.62 1.88
N ALA A 57 10.51 -21.52 0.64
CA ALA A 57 11.83 -20.95 0.34
C ALA A 57 11.87 -19.45 0.65
N ILE A 58 10.80 -18.73 0.29
CA ILE A 58 10.69 -17.29 0.58
C ILE A 58 10.51 -17.05 2.08
N LEU A 59 9.65 -17.83 2.77
CA LEU A 59 9.47 -17.78 4.22
C LEU A 59 10.78 -18.04 4.97
N ARG A 60 11.57 -19.05 4.56
CA ARG A 60 12.89 -19.31 5.14
C ARG A 60 13.86 -18.14 4.94
N ARG A 61 13.79 -17.44 3.80
CA ARG A 61 14.57 -16.23 3.57
C ARG A 61 14.08 -15.08 4.44
N LEU A 62 12.77 -14.94 4.65
CA LEU A 62 12.19 -13.96 5.57
C LEU A 62 12.74 -14.21 6.99
N GLU A 63 12.67 -15.44 7.50
CA GLU A 63 13.23 -15.80 8.82
C GLU A 63 14.72 -15.45 8.97
N GLN A 64 15.51 -15.55 7.90
CA GLN A 64 16.92 -15.16 7.92
C GLN A 64 17.08 -13.64 8.03
N ILE A 65 16.27 -12.88 7.28
CA ILE A 65 16.23 -11.42 7.34
C ILE A 65 15.78 -10.93 8.73
N GLU A 66 14.84 -11.64 9.35
CA GLU A 66 14.35 -11.30 10.68
C GLU A 66 15.43 -11.52 11.75
N LYS A 67 16.23 -12.58 11.62
CA LYS A 67 17.38 -12.84 12.52
C LYS A 67 18.46 -11.77 12.41
N SER A 68 18.71 -11.23 11.20
CA SER A 68 19.67 -10.15 11.03
C SER A 68 19.12 -8.79 11.50
N ALA A 69 17.82 -8.53 11.31
CA ALA A 69 17.17 -7.32 11.77
C ALA A 69 16.95 -7.27 13.30
N GLY A 70 16.73 -8.43 13.95
CA GLY A 70 16.46 -8.54 15.39
C GLY A 70 17.70 -8.56 16.30
N SER A 71 18.91 -8.46 15.74
CA SER A 71 20.16 -8.43 16.54
C SER A 71 20.53 -6.98 16.89
N PRO A 72 20.42 -6.53 18.16
CA PRO A 72 20.84 -5.19 18.53
C PRO A 72 22.35 -5.05 18.32
N SER A 73 22.73 -4.15 17.41
CA SER A 73 24.13 -3.86 17.11
C SER A 73 24.77 -3.12 18.28
N THR A 74 25.42 -3.83 19.20
CA THR A 74 26.38 -3.23 20.12
C THR A 74 27.67 -2.93 19.37
N THR A 75 27.80 -1.71 18.84
CA THR A 75 29.09 -1.18 18.40
C THR A 75 29.41 0.11 19.15
N SER A 76 30.26 -0.04 20.16
CA SER A 76 30.91 1.06 20.88
C SER A 76 31.83 1.84 19.92
N PRO A 77 31.99 3.17 20.08
CA PRO A 77 32.67 4.01 19.11
C PRO A 77 34.19 3.87 19.25
N GLN A 78 34.86 3.34 18.22
CA GLN A 78 36.30 3.54 18.06
C GLN A 78 36.57 4.66 17.07
N SER A 79 37.13 5.72 17.64
CA SER A 79 37.74 6.90 17.04
C SER A 79 38.78 6.55 15.96
N GLY A 80 38.62 7.14 14.77
CA GLY A 80 39.61 7.19 13.71
C GLY A 80 39.40 8.43 12.83
N THR A 81 40.39 9.32 12.85
CA THR A 81 40.50 10.66 12.22
C THR A 81 40.37 10.63 10.68
N PRO A 82 39.90 11.72 10.01
CA PRO A 82 39.47 11.68 8.61
C PRO A 82 40.64 11.86 7.64
N ALA A 83 40.63 11.08 6.55
CA ALA A 83 41.56 11.26 5.43
C ALA A 83 40.83 11.87 4.21
N SER A 84 41.48 12.89 3.66
CA SER A 84 41.13 13.80 2.57
C SER A 84 40.31 13.27 1.39
N LEU A 85 39.42 14.15 0.93
CA LEU A 85 38.87 14.23 -0.41
C LEU A 85 40.01 14.41 -1.44
N GLU A 86 40.17 13.44 -2.34
CA GLU A 86 40.80 13.65 -3.64
C GLU A 86 39.76 13.45 -4.75
N THR A 87 39.42 14.56 -5.38
CA THR A 87 38.71 14.71 -6.64
C THR A 87 39.38 13.91 -7.75
N THR A 88 38.69 12.91 -8.30
CA THR A 88 39.00 12.40 -9.64
C THR A 88 37.75 12.44 -10.50
N HIS A 89 37.80 13.34 -11.48
CA HIS A 89 36.91 13.40 -12.63
C HIS A 89 36.96 12.06 -13.38
N LEU A 90 35.83 11.38 -13.48
CA LEU A 90 35.59 10.37 -14.50
C LEU A 90 34.27 10.68 -15.21
N GLN A 91 34.42 11.12 -16.45
CA GLN A 91 33.35 11.20 -17.45
C GLN A 91 32.71 9.81 -17.58
N SER A 92 31.41 9.70 -17.31
CA SER A 92 30.62 8.55 -17.75
C SER A 92 29.57 9.05 -18.73
N GLY A 93 29.73 8.61 -19.98
CA GLY A 93 28.86 8.95 -21.09
C GLY A 93 27.46 8.42 -20.87
N THR A 94 26.48 9.27 -21.10
CA THR A 94 25.06 8.95 -21.16
C THR A 94 24.81 8.05 -22.37
N GLN A 95 24.85 6.73 -22.20
CA GLN A 95 24.28 5.81 -23.17
C GLN A 95 22.83 5.54 -22.79
N SER A 96 21.94 6.30 -23.42
CA SER A 96 20.50 6.06 -23.46
C SER A 96 20.25 4.74 -24.21
N SER A 97 20.22 3.62 -23.49
CA SER A 97 19.77 2.34 -24.04
C SER A 97 18.27 2.40 -24.30
N ARG A 98 17.89 2.65 -25.55
CA ARG A 98 16.51 2.50 -26.04
C ARG A 98 16.13 1.03 -25.92
N LEU A 99 15.29 0.68 -24.94
CA LEU A 99 14.56 -0.58 -24.97
C LEU A 99 13.51 -0.51 -26.08
N SER A 100 13.44 -1.56 -26.89
CA SER A 100 12.51 -1.69 -28.01
C SER A 100 11.05 -1.56 -27.52
N PRO A 101 10.17 -0.84 -28.23
CA PRO A 101 8.77 -0.73 -27.83
C PRO A 101 8.09 -2.09 -27.97
N PHE A 102 7.55 -2.59 -26.86
CA PHE A 102 6.66 -3.75 -26.86
C PHE A 102 5.31 -3.30 -27.41
N VAL A 103 4.85 -3.89 -28.51
CA VAL A 103 3.52 -3.62 -29.06
C VAL A 103 2.50 -4.35 -28.19
N ILE A 104 1.89 -3.62 -27.25
CA ILE A 104 0.70 -4.08 -26.53
C ILE A 104 -0.46 -4.08 -27.52
N SER A 105 -1.13 -5.22 -27.69
CA SER A 105 -2.36 -5.33 -28.47
C SER A 105 -3.39 -4.34 -27.94
N ARG A 106 -3.86 -3.43 -28.80
CA ARG A 106 -4.92 -2.45 -28.50
C ARG A 106 -6.25 -3.19 -28.37
N ASP A 107 -6.61 -3.55 -27.15
CA ASP A 107 -8.02 -3.75 -26.82
C ASP A 107 -8.59 -2.46 -26.22
N GLN A 108 -9.61 -1.96 -26.94
CA GLN A 108 -10.48 -0.79 -26.78
C GLN A 108 -9.89 0.52 -26.19
N PRO A 109 -9.73 1.58 -27.02
CA PRO A 109 -9.59 2.94 -26.51
C PRO A 109 -10.92 3.44 -25.95
N VAL A 110 -10.92 4.05 -24.76
CA VAL A 110 -12.05 4.85 -24.27
C VAL A 110 -12.07 6.17 -25.04
N VAL A 111 -13.09 6.38 -25.87
CA VAL A 111 -13.20 7.50 -26.81
C VAL A 111 -13.92 8.66 -26.15
N VAL A 112 -13.23 9.77 -25.89
CA VAL A 112 -13.88 11.03 -25.48
C VAL A 112 -14.09 11.90 -26.72
N ALA A 113 -15.34 12.00 -27.17
CA ALA A 113 -15.74 12.96 -28.19
C ALA A 113 -16.11 14.31 -27.54
N SER A 114 -15.49 15.37 -28.04
CA SER A 114 -15.89 16.76 -27.81
C SER A 114 -17.00 17.11 -28.79
N ASP A 115 -18.16 17.57 -28.33
CA ASP A 115 -18.82 18.69 -29.01
C ASP A 115 -19.85 19.43 -28.15
N ALA A 116 -19.88 20.73 -28.37
CA ALA A 116 -20.79 21.68 -27.76
C ALA A 116 -22.15 21.69 -28.46
N SER A 117 -23.25 21.84 -27.69
CA SER A 117 -24.24 22.93 -27.82
C SER A 117 -25.68 22.55 -27.37
N HIS A 118 -26.32 23.57 -26.76
CA HIS A 118 -27.76 23.86 -26.68
C HIS A 118 -28.73 23.20 -25.66
N ASP A 119 -29.15 24.09 -24.74
CA ASP A 119 -30.53 24.47 -24.35
C ASP A 119 -31.42 23.65 -23.36
N LYS A 120 -31.71 24.36 -22.26
CA LYS A 120 -33.02 24.64 -21.60
C LYS A 120 -33.61 23.69 -20.53
N HIS A 121 -33.66 24.27 -19.32
CA HIS A 121 -34.75 24.31 -18.32
C HIS A 121 -35.48 23.02 -17.91
N SER A 122 -35.34 22.65 -16.62
CA SER A 122 -36.48 22.60 -15.68
C SER A 122 -35.99 22.54 -14.23
N LYS A 123 -36.57 23.41 -13.38
CA LYS A 123 -36.39 23.41 -11.92
C LYS A 123 -37.41 22.46 -11.32
N THR A 124 -36.99 21.53 -10.47
CA THR A 124 -37.91 20.89 -9.52
C THR A 124 -37.22 20.63 -8.19
N LYS A 125 -37.67 21.38 -7.17
CA LYS A 125 -37.43 21.15 -5.74
C LYS A 125 -38.08 19.82 -5.33
N ASN A 126 -37.41 19.01 -4.52
CA ASN A 126 -38.01 17.98 -3.65
C ASN A 126 -37.13 17.93 -2.39
N VAL A 127 -37.44 18.65 -1.31
CA VAL A 127 -38.35 18.28 -0.20
C VAL A 127 -37.99 16.93 0.42
N LEU A 128 -37.39 17.05 1.61
CA LEU A 128 -37.13 16.03 2.61
C LEU A 128 -38.38 15.18 2.88
N ALA A 129 -38.28 13.87 2.70
CA ALA A 129 -39.21 12.91 3.27
C ALA A 129 -38.40 11.77 3.89
N THR A 130 -38.28 11.80 5.22
CA THR A 130 -37.81 10.70 6.06
C THR A 130 -38.82 9.56 5.97
N SER A 131 -38.40 8.42 5.45
CA SER A 131 -39.22 7.19 5.42
C SER A 131 -39.09 6.44 6.77
N PRO A 132 -40.16 5.83 7.32
CA PRO A 132 -40.16 5.24 8.66
C PRO A 132 -39.50 3.84 8.78
N HIS A 133 -38.72 3.39 7.81
CA HIS A 133 -38.21 2.00 7.73
C HIS A 133 -36.77 1.77 8.27
N GLU A 134 -36.20 2.68 9.05
CA GLU A 134 -34.82 2.56 9.54
C GLU A 134 -34.61 1.49 10.65
N SER A 135 -35.67 0.91 11.22
CA SER A 135 -35.57 0.03 12.39
C SER A 135 -35.13 -1.42 12.13
N GLU A 136 -35.01 -1.87 10.87
CA GLU A 136 -34.68 -3.28 10.53
C GLU A 136 -33.29 -3.49 9.89
N ARG A 137 -32.50 -2.43 9.65
CA ARG A 137 -31.15 -2.57 9.09
C ARG A 137 -30.10 -2.67 10.21
N GLY A 138 -29.23 -3.68 10.14
CA GLY A 138 -28.12 -3.84 11.08
C GLY A 138 -27.14 -2.65 11.04
N PRO A 139 -26.36 -2.39 12.11
CA PRO A 139 -25.51 -1.21 12.25
C PRO A 139 -24.54 -0.99 11.08
N HIS A 140 -23.98 -2.08 10.54
CA HIS A 140 -23.06 -2.04 9.40
C HIS A 140 -23.73 -1.49 8.14
N ALA A 141 -24.92 -1.98 7.78
CA ALA A 141 -25.65 -1.53 6.59
C ALA A 141 -26.05 -0.05 6.67
N VAL A 142 -26.38 0.44 7.87
CA VAL A 142 -26.71 1.87 8.08
C VAL A 142 -25.45 2.75 7.90
N LEU A 143 -24.29 2.29 8.38
CA LEU A 143 -23.02 3.00 8.20
C LEU A 143 -22.55 3.00 6.75
N GLN A 144 -22.67 1.86 6.05
CA GLN A 144 -22.35 1.76 4.62
C GLN A 144 -23.20 2.71 3.78
N GLU A 145 -24.51 2.80 4.03
CA GLU A 145 -25.37 3.75 3.32
C GLU A 145 -24.97 5.21 3.61
N ALA A 146 -24.56 5.52 4.85
CA ALA A 146 -24.08 6.85 5.18
C ALA A 146 -22.76 7.17 4.47
N LEU A 147 -21.84 6.21 4.37
CA LEU A 147 -20.60 6.31 3.60
C LEU A 147 -20.87 6.52 2.11
N ARG A 148 -21.83 5.78 1.55
CA ARG A 148 -22.27 5.95 0.15
C ARG A 148 -22.74 7.37 -0.14
N ARG A 149 -23.44 8.01 0.80
CA ARG A 149 -23.83 9.42 0.68
C ARG A 149 -22.64 10.37 0.77
N VAL A 150 -21.65 10.08 1.62
CA VAL A 150 -20.40 10.87 1.67
C VAL A 150 -19.66 10.78 0.33
N GLN A 151 -19.58 9.57 -0.23
CA GLN A 151 -19.03 9.32 -1.56
C GLN A 151 -19.79 10.17 -2.59
N ASP A 152 -21.10 9.99 -2.77
CA ASP A 152 -21.92 10.72 -3.73
C ASP A 152 -21.72 12.26 -3.67
N LEU A 153 -21.65 12.84 -2.47
CA LEU A 153 -21.40 14.27 -2.27
C LEU A 153 -20.00 14.68 -2.74
N ASN A 154 -18.98 13.89 -2.43
CA ASN A 154 -17.61 14.11 -2.87
C ASN A 154 -17.47 13.96 -4.38
N LEU A 155 -18.19 13.01 -4.99
CA LEU A 155 -18.26 12.84 -6.45
C LEU A 155 -18.77 14.09 -7.14
N GLN A 156 -19.91 14.59 -6.67
CA GLN A 156 -20.53 15.78 -7.24
C GLN A 156 -19.60 16.99 -7.14
N ALA A 157 -18.96 17.19 -5.99
CA ALA A 157 -18.02 18.28 -5.80
C ALA A 157 -16.77 18.13 -6.70
N LEU A 158 -16.17 16.94 -6.75
CA LEU A 158 -14.94 16.71 -7.52
C LEU A 158 -15.17 16.74 -9.03
N SER A 159 -16.31 16.27 -9.53
CA SER A 159 -16.63 16.35 -10.97
C SER A 159 -16.69 17.81 -11.45
N VAL A 160 -17.31 18.68 -10.66
CA VAL A 160 -17.36 20.12 -10.94
C VAL A 160 -15.97 20.75 -10.81
N GLU A 161 -15.25 20.47 -9.73
CA GLU A 161 -13.92 21.05 -9.47
C GLU A 161 -12.88 20.60 -10.50
N THR A 162 -12.94 19.34 -10.97
CA THR A 162 -12.00 18.83 -11.98
C THR A 162 -12.08 19.62 -13.28
N VAL A 163 -13.26 20.14 -13.64
CA VAL A 163 -13.44 21.00 -14.81
C VAL A 163 -13.17 22.48 -14.49
N THR A 164 -13.65 22.97 -13.35
CA THR A 164 -13.76 24.42 -13.10
C THR A 164 -12.64 25.01 -12.23
N ALA A 165 -11.96 24.21 -11.41
CA ALA A 165 -11.01 24.72 -10.43
C ALA A 165 -9.75 25.29 -11.11
N THR A 166 -9.47 26.56 -10.87
CA THR A 166 -8.16 27.14 -11.20
C THR A 166 -7.20 26.78 -10.07
N ILE A 167 -6.18 25.98 -10.37
CA ILE A 167 -5.22 25.49 -9.39
C ILE A 167 -3.87 26.07 -9.76
N ASP A 168 -3.36 26.94 -8.88
CA ASP A 168 -2.03 27.51 -9.00
C ASP A 168 -1.24 27.18 -7.73
N VAL A 169 -0.06 26.59 -7.93
CA VAL A 169 0.86 26.25 -6.85
C VAL A 169 2.13 27.04 -7.05
N PRO A 170 2.46 27.97 -6.12
CA PRO A 170 3.72 28.69 -6.18
C PRO A 170 4.91 27.71 -6.27
N PRO A 171 5.85 27.88 -7.23
CA PRO A 171 6.98 26.97 -7.41
C PRO A 171 7.81 26.75 -6.15
N GLU A 172 7.98 27.80 -5.34
CA GLU A 172 8.72 27.74 -4.07
C GLU A 172 8.04 26.81 -3.03
N LEU A 173 6.71 26.81 -2.99
CA LEU A 173 5.95 25.88 -2.14
C LEU A 173 6.07 24.44 -2.67
N ALA A 174 5.97 24.27 -3.99
CA ALA A 174 6.12 22.96 -4.61
C ALA A 174 7.50 22.34 -4.32
N LYS A 175 8.58 23.11 -4.51
CA LYS A 175 9.97 22.69 -4.19
C LYS A 175 10.10 22.28 -2.72
N THR A 176 9.51 23.06 -1.81
CA THR A 176 9.51 22.74 -0.38
C THR A 176 8.79 21.42 -0.08
N TRP A 177 7.63 21.17 -0.69
CA TRP A 177 6.88 19.93 -0.49
C TRP A 177 7.58 18.72 -1.09
N ILE A 178 8.26 18.87 -2.23
CA ILE A 178 9.07 17.82 -2.85
C ILE A 178 10.21 17.41 -1.91
N GLN A 179 10.96 18.37 -1.38
CA GLN A 179 12.06 18.10 -0.45
C GLN A 179 11.57 17.32 0.77
N ARG A 180 10.47 17.79 1.39
CA ARG A 180 9.85 17.11 2.55
C ARG A 180 9.45 15.68 2.23
N TYR A 181 8.82 15.45 1.07
CA TYR A 181 8.41 14.11 0.68
C TYR A 181 9.60 13.15 0.60
N PHE A 182 10.69 13.55 -0.07
CA PHE A 182 11.88 12.70 -0.21
C PHE A 182 12.65 12.51 1.11
N GLU A 183 12.56 13.45 2.05
CA GLU A 183 13.16 13.32 3.38
C GLU A 183 12.38 12.35 4.28
N VAL A 184 11.05 12.41 4.22
CA VAL A 184 10.15 11.72 5.16
C VAL A 184 9.69 10.36 4.63
N MET A 185 9.55 10.19 3.31
CA MET A 185 9.04 8.97 2.68
C MET A 185 10.07 8.31 1.74
N PRO A 186 11.32 8.05 2.16
CA PRO A 186 12.36 7.51 1.27
C PRO A 186 12.08 6.08 0.81
N THR A 187 11.20 5.36 1.51
CA THR A 187 10.85 3.96 1.22
C THR A 187 9.44 3.83 0.64
N ASP A 188 8.86 4.89 0.05
CA ASP A 188 7.57 4.74 -0.62
C ASP A 188 7.69 3.83 -1.85
N ILE A 189 6.58 3.17 -2.19
CA ILE A 189 6.55 2.10 -3.18
C ILE A 189 7.10 2.57 -4.55
N PHE A 190 8.10 1.85 -5.07
CA PHE A 190 8.81 2.16 -6.32
C PHE A 190 9.42 3.57 -6.39
N LEU A 191 9.61 4.28 -5.28
CA LEU A 191 10.20 5.62 -5.29
C LEU A 191 11.63 5.64 -5.86
N SER A 192 12.37 4.54 -5.70
CA SER A 192 13.70 4.34 -6.29
C SER A 192 13.72 4.40 -7.82
N LEU A 193 12.57 4.25 -8.48
CA LEU A 193 12.41 4.35 -9.93
C LEU A 193 12.12 5.79 -10.39
N VAL A 194 11.91 6.72 -9.46
CA VAL A 194 11.66 8.13 -9.75
C VAL A 194 12.97 8.89 -9.75
N ASP A 195 13.26 9.59 -10.86
CA ASP A 195 14.38 10.54 -10.88
C ASP A 195 13.98 11.80 -10.08
N ARG A 196 14.50 11.88 -8.85
CA ARG A 196 14.30 13.02 -7.96
C ARG A 196 14.65 14.35 -8.62
N ARG A 197 15.69 14.42 -9.46
CA ARG A 197 16.11 15.67 -10.12
C ARG A 197 15.06 16.12 -11.12
N VAL A 198 14.45 15.19 -11.84
CA VAL A 198 13.35 15.50 -12.76
C VAL A 198 12.19 16.11 -11.98
N ILE A 199 11.78 15.50 -10.85
CA ILE A 199 10.69 16.01 -10.02
C ILE A 199 11.00 17.40 -9.46
N GLU A 200 12.23 17.65 -8.99
CA GLU A 200 12.66 18.95 -8.46
C GLU A 200 12.67 20.07 -9.50
N LEU A 201 12.83 19.74 -10.80
CA LEU A 201 12.80 20.71 -11.91
C LEU A 201 11.38 21.04 -12.40
N LEU A 202 10.40 20.15 -12.17
CA LEU A 202 9.04 20.32 -12.67
C LEU A 202 8.33 21.62 -12.25
N PRO A 203 8.49 22.14 -11.02
CA PRO A 203 7.86 23.41 -10.63
C PRO A 203 8.24 24.59 -11.53
N ASP A 204 9.45 24.58 -12.09
CA ASP A 204 9.96 25.64 -12.97
C ASP A 204 9.61 25.39 -14.45
N MET A 205 9.21 24.17 -14.80
CA MET A 205 8.91 23.75 -16.18
C MET A 205 7.41 23.73 -16.50
N ILE A 206 6.58 23.43 -15.50
CA ILE A 206 5.13 23.33 -15.67
C ILE A 206 4.56 24.71 -16.07
N GLY A 207 3.84 24.73 -17.19
CA GLY A 207 3.23 25.94 -17.74
C GLY A 207 4.06 26.65 -18.81
N LEU A 208 5.31 26.22 -19.07
CA LEU A 208 6.10 26.76 -20.18
C LEU A 208 5.53 26.26 -21.53
N PRO A 209 5.18 27.17 -22.48
CA PRO A 209 4.39 26.82 -23.67
C PRO A 209 5.09 25.89 -24.66
N HIS A 210 6.43 25.80 -24.59
CA HIS A 210 7.24 25.00 -25.50
C HIS A 210 7.68 23.65 -24.91
N ILE A 211 7.36 23.37 -23.65
CA ILE A 211 7.73 22.13 -22.96
C ILE A 211 6.52 21.21 -22.93
N ARG A 212 6.68 20.00 -23.49
CA ARG A 212 5.71 18.92 -23.33
C ARG A 212 6.23 17.96 -22.27
N LEU A 213 5.43 17.77 -21.22
CA LEU A 213 5.71 16.85 -20.13
C LEU A 213 4.91 15.57 -20.36
N ASP A 214 5.53 14.43 -20.06
CA ASP A 214 4.84 13.13 -20.05
C ASP A 214 3.67 13.20 -19.04
N PRO A 215 2.43 12.91 -19.45
CA PRO A 215 1.31 12.91 -18.53
C PRO A 215 1.49 11.97 -17.31
N ALA A 216 2.24 10.87 -17.47
CA ALA A 216 2.56 9.96 -16.36
C ALA A 216 3.44 10.66 -15.30
N ILE A 217 4.46 11.42 -15.73
CA ILE A 217 5.32 12.14 -14.78
C ILE A 217 4.55 13.25 -14.05
N LEU A 218 3.54 13.85 -14.70
CA LEU A 218 2.65 14.81 -14.03
C LEU A 218 1.83 14.15 -12.92
N VAL A 219 1.33 12.93 -13.12
CA VAL A 219 0.65 12.17 -12.07
C VAL A 219 1.59 11.94 -10.87
N VAL A 220 2.80 11.47 -11.13
CA VAL A 220 3.84 11.25 -10.10
C VAL A 220 4.15 12.54 -9.35
N TYR A 221 4.34 13.64 -10.07
CA TYR A 221 4.61 14.96 -9.49
C TYR A 221 3.50 15.43 -8.57
N TYR A 222 2.25 15.42 -9.02
CA TYR A 222 1.12 15.88 -8.22
C TYR A 222 0.83 14.94 -7.03
N TYR A 223 1.13 13.63 -7.14
CA TYR A 223 1.12 12.73 -5.99
C TYR A 223 2.17 13.14 -4.94
N ILE A 224 3.42 13.36 -5.39
CA ILE A 224 4.51 13.80 -4.51
C ILE A 224 4.15 15.12 -3.81
N LEU A 225 3.59 16.09 -4.53
CA LEU A 225 3.11 17.34 -3.94
C LEU A 225 1.97 17.10 -2.93
N ARG A 226 1.02 16.23 -3.27
CA ARG A 226 -0.08 15.87 -2.36
C ARG A 226 0.45 15.32 -1.05
N MET A 227 1.41 14.40 -1.10
CA MET A 227 2.02 13.82 0.10
C MET A 227 2.91 14.84 0.83
N GLY A 228 3.72 15.62 0.11
CA GLY A 228 4.57 16.67 0.68
C GLY A 228 3.80 17.77 1.41
N CYS A 229 2.60 18.12 0.93
CA CYS A 229 1.75 19.15 1.53
C CYS A 229 0.91 18.63 2.72
N THR A 230 0.79 17.31 2.92
CA THR A 230 0.09 16.68 4.05
C THR A 230 1.03 16.35 5.22
N ILE A 231 2.34 16.36 5.00
CA ILE A 231 3.36 16.17 6.05
C ILE A 231 3.43 17.45 6.93
N PRO A 232 3.10 17.37 8.23
CA PRO A 232 3.16 18.51 9.14
C PRO A 232 4.57 19.11 9.25
N VAL A 233 4.69 20.43 9.23
CA VAL A 233 5.92 21.11 9.66
C VAL A 233 5.95 21.06 11.18
N ILE A 234 6.92 20.33 11.75
CA ILE A 234 7.25 20.47 13.16
C ILE A 234 8.16 21.68 13.27
N ASP A 235 7.57 22.87 13.33
CA ASP A 235 8.35 24.03 13.77
C ASP A 235 8.32 24.04 15.30
N GLN A 236 9.50 24.16 15.92
CA GLN A 236 9.66 24.13 17.38
C GLN A 236 9.03 25.36 18.06
N GLU A 237 8.60 26.35 17.27
CA GLU A 237 7.96 27.57 17.75
C GLU A 237 6.45 27.57 17.44
N GLN A 238 5.68 27.76 18.50
CA GLN A 238 4.24 27.61 18.56
C GLN A 238 3.51 28.53 17.57
N ASN A 239 2.48 27.97 16.91
CA ASN A 239 1.59 28.53 15.88
C ASN A 239 2.05 28.41 14.42
N VAL A 240 2.13 27.18 13.92
CA VAL A 240 2.17 26.91 12.48
C VAL A 240 0.73 26.82 11.94
N HIS A 241 0.30 27.82 11.16
CA HIS A 241 -0.82 27.63 10.24
C HIS A 241 -0.40 26.58 9.20
N PHE A 242 -0.86 25.35 9.36
CA PHE A 242 -0.62 24.28 8.38
C PHE A 242 -1.46 24.52 7.11
N THR A 243 -0.99 25.41 6.24
CA THR A 243 -1.69 25.83 5.02
C THR A 243 -1.64 24.79 3.90
N GLY A 244 -0.66 23.89 3.92
CA GLY A 244 -0.43 22.87 2.89
C GLY A 244 -1.61 21.90 2.70
N ILE A 245 -2.33 21.55 3.78
CA ILE A 245 -3.43 20.56 3.71
C ILE A 245 -4.56 20.98 2.77
N HIS A 246 -4.80 22.28 2.62
CA HIS A 246 -5.84 22.79 1.73
C HIS A 246 -5.52 22.52 0.25
N TYR A 247 -4.24 22.36 -0.10
CA TYR A 247 -3.79 22.01 -1.44
C TYR A 247 -3.91 20.51 -1.74
N ALA A 248 -4.04 19.63 -0.74
CA ALA A 248 -4.04 18.18 -0.95
C ALA A 248 -5.14 17.72 -1.92
N ARG A 249 -6.33 18.33 -1.82
CA ARG A 249 -7.45 18.08 -2.75
C ARG A 249 -7.16 18.65 -4.14
N SER A 250 -6.59 19.84 -4.23
CA SER A 250 -6.18 20.44 -5.51
C SER A 250 -5.13 19.57 -6.21
N MET A 251 -4.15 19.04 -5.48
CA MET A 251 -3.14 18.16 -6.06
C MET A 251 -3.76 16.87 -6.58
N TYR A 252 -4.71 16.31 -5.84
CA TYR A 252 -5.50 15.18 -6.32
C TYR A 252 -6.27 15.51 -7.61
N ILE A 253 -6.91 16.68 -7.70
CA ILE A 253 -7.57 17.15 -8.93
C ILE A 253 -6.59 17.24 -10.10
N CYS A 254 -5.36 17.74 -9.86
CA CYS A 254 -4.33 17.78 -10.88
C CYS A 254 -3.92 16.37 -11.36
N CYS A 255 -3.84 15.38 -10.46
CA CYS A 255 -3.66 13.99 -10.87
C CYS A 255 -4.79 13.53 -11.80
N LEU A 256 -6.06 13.78 -11.43
CA LEU A 256 -7.22 13.38 -12.23
C LEU A 256 -7.23 14.01 -13.63
N ARG A 257 -6.81 15.28 -13.74
CA ARG A 257 -6.68 15.97 -15.03
C ARG A 257 -5.61 15.37 -15.93
N ALA A 258 -4.56 14.78 -15.35
CA ALA A 258 -3.49 14.15 -16.10
C ALA A 258 -3.86 12.74 -16.61
N ILE A 259 -4.76 12.02 -15.91
CA ILE A 259 -5.14 10.64 -16.24
C ILE A 259 -5.59 10.45 -17.71
N PRO A 260 -6.49 11.26 -18.30
CA PRO A 260 -6.94 11.03 -19.68
C PRO A 260 -5.82 11.15 -20.72
N ASN A 261 -4.87 12.05 -20.52
CA ASN A 261 -3.71 12.18 -21.41
C ASN A 261 -2.75 11.03 -21.20
N TRP A 262 -2.53 10.66 -19.94
CA TRP A 262 -1.69 9.54 -19.57
C TRP A 262 -2.20 8.23 -20.16
N GLN A 263 -3.48 7.91 -20.03
CA GLN A 263 -4.05 6.69 -20.63
C GLN A 263 -3.90 6.64 -22.15
N ARG A 264 -3.95 7.79 -22.85
CA ARG A 264 -3.78 7.85 -24.30
C ARG A 264 -2.33 7.65 -24.74
N GLU A 265 -1.38 8.06 -23.90
CA GLU A 265 0.06 8.08 -24.22
C GLU A 265 0.86 6.96 -23.54
N ALA A 266 0.26 6.24 -22.59
CA ALA A 266 0.92 5.20 -21.80
C ALA A 266 1.47 4.07 -22.68
N VAL A 267 2.73 3.71 -22.42
CA VAL A 267 3.45 2.64 -23.16
C VAL A 267 3.83 1.46 -22.27
N GLY A 268 3.52 1.52 -20.97
CA GLY A 268 3.95 0.52 -20.00
C GLY A 268 5.38 0.72 -19.51
N SER A 269 5.81 1.98 -19.43
CA SER A 269 7.10 2.39 -18.88
C SER A 269 7.16 2.24 -17.35
N THR A 270 8.35 2.41 -16.79
CA THR A 270 8.54 2.52 -15.34
C THR A 270 7.77 3.69 -14.74
N THR A 271 7.63 4.80 -15.47
CA THR A 271 6.86 5.96 -15.01
C THR A 271 5.36 5.65 -15.00
N ASP A 272 4.87 4.88 -15.98
CA ASP A 272 3.48 4.38 -15.99
C ASP A 272 3.22 3.48 -14.77
N LEU A 273 4.15 2.57 -14.43
CA LEU A 273 4.05 1.75 -13.22
C LEU A 273 3.98 2.60 -11.95
N VAL A 274 4.92 3.55 -11.79
CA VAL A 274 4.98 4.39 -10.60
C VAL A 274 3.71 5.24 -10.48
N ALA A 275 3.26 5.86 -11.57
CA ALA A 275 2.04 6.66 -11.61
C ALA A 275 0.80 5.83 -11.20
N ALA A 276 0.65 4.63 -11.76
CA ALA A 276 -0.45 3.73 -11.40
C ALA A 276 -0.40 3.33 -9.93
N THR A 277 0.78 2.95 -9.44
CA THR A 277 0.95 2.48 -8.06
C THR A 277 0.72 3.59 -7.04
N MET A 278 1.23 4.79 -7.30
CA MET A 278 1.01 5.96 -6.44
C MET A 278 -0.46 6.37 -6.40
N LEU A 279 -1.18 6.28 -7.51
CA LEU A 279 -2.63 6.53 -7.52
C LEU A 279 -3.40 5.47 -6.73
N VAL A 280 -3.05 4.18 -6.83
CA VAL A 280 -3.64 3.12 -5.99
C VAL A 280 -3.45 3.42 -4.50
N GLY A 281 -2.29 3.96 -4.12
CA GLY A 281 -1.97 4.33 -2.74
C GLY A 281 -2.75 5.54 -2.20
N ILE A 282 -3.44 6.31 -3.06
CA ILE A 282 -4.38 7.33 -2.61
C ILE A 282 -5.67 6.62 -2.18
N PRO A 283 -6.26 6.93 -1.00
CA PRO A 283 -7.61 6.49 -0.66
C PRO A 283 -8.65 7.13 -1.62
N ILE A 284 -8.70 6.61 -2.86
CA ILE A 284 -9.57 7.03 -3.95
C ILE A 284 -11.01 6.60 -3.68
N SER A 285 -11.19 5.49 -2.93
CA SER A 285 -12.48 4.85 -2.65
C SER A 285 -13.50 5.75 -1.95
N LEU A 286 -13.08 6.86 -1.36
CA LEU A 286 -13.99 7.84 -0.76
C LEU A 286 -13.93 9.23 -1.43
N HIS A 287 -13.09 9.39 -2.46
CA HIS A 287 -13.02 10.57 -3.31
C HIS A 287 -13.78 10.41 -4.63
N LEU A 288 -13.62 9.34 -5.43
CA LEU A 288 -14.18 9.33 -6.80
C LEU A 288 -14.55 7.97 -7.43
N SER A 289 -15.77 7.89 -7.98
CA SER A 289 -16.18 7.12 -9.16
C SER A 289 -16.63 8.06 -10.28
N TYR A 290 -15.84 8.16 -11.35
CA TYR A 290 -16.30 8.67 -12.65
C TYR A 290 -15.42 8.21 -13.82
N PHE A 291 -15.03 6.94 -13.86
CA PHE A 291 -14.33 6.38 -15.02
C PHE A 291 -15.04 5.13 -15.54
N SER A 292 -16.28 5.33 -15.97
CA SER A 292 -17.09 4.40 -16.76
C SER A 292 -18.40 5.10 -17.16
N SER A 293 -18.34 6.07 -18.08
CA SER A 293 -19.55 6.67 -18.67
C SER A 293 -19.55 6.71 -20.20
N ASP A 294 -18.92 5.72 -20.84
CA ASP A 294 -19.12 5.45 -22.27
C ASP A 294 -19.62 4.02 -22.49
N LEU A 295 -20.65 3.60 -21.75
CA LEU A 295 -21.75 2.80 -22.32
C LEU A 295 -22.93 2.73 -21.36
N GLN A 296 -24.02 3.36 -21.75
CA GLN A 296 -25.28 3.35 -21.03
C GLN A 296 -26.08 2.10 -21.41
N THR A 297 -26.36 1.21 -20.45
CA THR A 297 -27.63 0.48 -20.42
C THR A 297 -28.19 0.47 -19.01
N GLN A 298 -29.32 1.14 -18.92
CA GLN A 298 -30.11 1.36 -17.72
C GLN A 298 -30.81 0.05 -17.31
N ALA A 299 -30.15 -0.75 -16.46
CA ALA A 299 -30.75 -1.82 -15.66
C ALA A 299 -29.73 -2.43 -14.67
N ALA A 300 -29.17 -1.65 -13.74
CA ALA A 300 -28.60 -2.17 -12.50
C ALA A 300 -28.39 -1.01 -11.52
N SER A 301 -29.15 -1.00 -10.44
CA SER A 301 -29.11 -0.01 -9.37
C SER A 301 -28.06 -0.32 -8.28
N ASP A 302 -27.16 -1.28 -8.49
CA ASP A 302 -26.51 -1.96 -7.34
C ASP A 302 -24.97 -2.01 -7.30
N ALA A 303 -24.21 -1.31 -8.16
CA ALA A 303 -22.74 -1.32 -8.02
C ALA A 303 -22.06 -0.10 -8.65
N LEU A 304 -21.93 1.00 -7.89
CA LEU A 304 -21.09 2.13 -8.28
C LEU A 304 -20.28 2.60 -7.07
N ASP A 305 -19.02 2.15 -6.99
CA ASP A 305 -17.86 2.90 -6.46
C ASP A 305 -16.50 2.16 -6.54
N PRO A 306 -16.40 0.79 -6.46
CA PRO A 306 -15.10 0.09 -6.46
C PRO A 306 -14.27 0.11 -7.77
N GLN A 307 -14.83 0.65 -8.87
CA GLN A 307 -14.35 0.35 -10.22
C GLN A 307 -13.03 1.04 -10.60
N LEU A 308 -12.74 2.26 -10.15
CA LEU A 308 -11.51 2.99 -10.53
C LEU A 308 -10.28 2.51 -9.77
N SER A 309 -10.39 2.26 -8.46
CA SER A 309 -9.30 1.69 -7.65
C SER A 309 -8.85 0.34 -8.23
N ALA A 310 -9.82 -0.53 -8.53
CA ALA A 310 -9.58 -1.80 -9.19
C ALA A 310 -8.94 -1.63 -10.58
N GLN A 311 -9.39 -0.67 -11.40
CA GLN A 311 -8.78 -0.37 -12.71
C GLN A 311 -7.34 0.12 -12.60
N LEU A 312 -7.04 1.04 -11.68
CA LEU A 312 -5.69 1.55 -11.44
C LEU A 312 -4.77 0.45 -10.91
N PHE A 313 -5.29 -0.41 -10.04
CA PHE A 313 -4.58 -1.58 -9.56
C PHE A 313 -4.27 -2.55 -10.71
N GLN A 314 -5.25 -2.85 -11.56
CA GLN A 314 -5.04 -3.67 -12.76
C GLN A 314 -3.99 -3.07 -13.71
N LEU A 315 -3.98 -1.74 -13.88
CA LEU A 315 -2.93 -1.04 -14.64
C LEU A 315 -1.56 -1.22 -13.98
N ALA A 316 -1.44 -1.00 -12.67
CA ALA A 316 -0.20 -1.19 -11.93
C ALA A 316 0.31 -2.63 -12.06
N SER A 317 -0.55 -3.64 -11.88
CA SER A 317 -0.20 -5.05 -12.07
C SER A 317 0.23 -5.34 -13.50
N LYS A 318 -0.49 -4.82 -14.50
CA LYS A 318 -0.15 -5.00 -15.93
C LYS A 318 1.22 -4.42 -16.24
N TYR A 319 1.54 -3.23 -15.73
CA TYR A 319 2.84 -2.61 -15.92
C TYR A 319 3.94 -3.37 -15.17
N ALA A 320 3.70 -3.80 -13.92
CA ALA A 320 4.68 -4.59 -13.15
C ALA A 320 5.00 -5.93 -13.83
N ILE A 321 4.00 -6.62 -14.36
CA ILE A 321 4.18 -7.86 -15.13
C ILE A 321 4.89 -7.56 -16.46
N GLY A 322 4.48 -6.53 -17.18
CA GLY A 322 5.08 -6.13 -18.46
C GLY A 322 6.55 -5.72 -18.35
N LEU A 323 6.96 -5.18 -17.20
CA LEU A 323 8.34 -4.86 -16.84
C LEU A 323 9.11 -6.07 -16.26
N ASP A 324 8.50 -7.25 -16.26
CA ASP A 324 9.07 -8.51 -15.78
C ASP A 324 9.46 -8.51 -14.28
N LEU A 325 8.86 -7.63 -13.47
CA LEU A 325 9.24 -7.46 -12.06
C LEU A 325 9.01 -8.72 -11.20
N HIS A 326 8.09 -9.57 -11.65
CA HIS A 326 7.78 -10.87 -11.08
C HIS A 326 8.87 -11.93 -11.30
N ASN A 327 9.86 -11.67 -12.17
CA ASN A 327 10.97 -12.56 -12.50
C ASN A 327 12.34 -11.90 -12.29
N THR A 328 12.45 -10.95 -11.37
CA THR A 328 13.70 -10.22 -11.08
C THR A 328 14.89 -11.11 -10.71
N ASP A 329 14.65 -12.34 -10.24
CA ASP A 329 15.71 -13.32 -9.94
C ASP A 329 15.91 -14.37 -11.04
N SER A 330 15.19 -14.26 -12.16
CA SER A 330 15.39 -15.10 -13.32
C SER A 330 16.77 -14.83 -13.93
N PRO A 331 17.51 -15.87 -14.36
CA PRO A 331 18.80 -15.70 -15.03
C PRO A 331 18.68 -14.92 -16.36
N ASN A 332 17.46 -14.80 -16.90
CA ASN A 332 17.16 -14.09 -18.14
C ASN A 332 16.53 -12.72 -17.90
N TYR A 333 16.46 -12.24 -16.64
CA TYR A 333 15.87 -10.94 -16.36
C TYR A 333 16.64 -9.85 -17.11
N PRO A 334 15.96 -9.04 -17.95
CA PRO A 334 16.63 -7.95 -18.64
C PRO A 334 17.17 -7.01 -17.57
N SER A 335 18.49 -6.85 -17.52
CA SER A 335 19.22 -6.03 -16.54
C SER A 335 19.00 -4.52 -16.76
N GLY A 336 17.75 -4.10 -16.96
CA GLY A 336 17.33 -2.73 -17.21
C GLY A 336 17.37 -1.86 -15.95
N PHE A 337 17.28 -2.46 -14.77
CA PHE A 337 17.51 -1.78 -13.49
C PHE A 337 18.94 -2.08 -13.03
N GLY A 338 19.69 -1.03 -12.67
CA GLY A 338 21.05 -1.20 -12.14
C GLY A 338 21.05 -2.13 -10.92
N GLN A 339 22.13 -2.89 -10.73
CA GLN A 339 22.28 -3.86 -9.63
C GLN A 339 22.03 -3.22 -8.25
N ASP A 340 22.29 -1.92 -8.12
CA ASP A 340 22.11 -1.15 -6.88
C ASP A 340 20.64 -0.88 -6.53
N ASN A 341 19.72 -0.95 -7.49
CA ASN A 341 18.29 -0.67 -7.28
C ASN A 341 17.41 -1.93 -7.23
N ILE A 342 17.99 -3.12 -7.46
CA ILE A 342 17.20 -4.35 -7.59
C ILE A 342 16.42 -4.70 -6.33
N ASP A 343 16.99 -4.45 -5.14
CA ASP A 343 16.30 -4.72 -3.87
C ASP A 343 15.16 -3.73 -3.62
N GLU A 344 15.27 -2.48 -4.07
CA GLU A 344 14.15 -1.54 -3.97
C GLU A 344 13.04 -1.86 -4.97
N VAL A 345 13.38 -2.42 -6.14
CA VAL A 345 12.41 -2.98 -7.09
C VAL A 345 11.70 -4.20 -6.49
N ARG A 346 12.45 -5.12 -5.88
CA ARG A 346 11.87 -6.28 -5.17
C ARG A 346 10.96 -5.80 -4.03
N ARG A 347 11.39 -4.83 -3.23
CA ARG A 347 10.58 -4.22 -2.16
C ARG A 347 9.25 -3.71 -2.71
N GLY A 348 9.29 -2.88 -3.75
CA GLY A 348 8.07 -2.33 -4.34
C GLY A 348 7.13 -3.41 -4.89
N PHE A 349 7.68 -4.47 -5.50
CA PHE A 349 6.87 -5.60 -5.96
C PHE A 349 6.20 -6.35 -4.80
N TRP A 350 6.90 -6.56 -3.68
CA TRP A 350 6.35 -7.15 -2.46
C TRP A 350 5.25 -6.30 -1.83
N GLU A 351 5.42 -4.98 -1.81
CA GLU A 351 4.38 -4.07 -1.33
C GLU A 351 3.17 -4.06 -2.27
N LEU A 352 3.35 -4.12 -3.59
CA LEU A 352 2.25 -4.22 -4.54
C LEU A 352 1.43 -5.51 -4.34
N MET A 353 2.09 -6.64 -4.07
CA MET A 353 1.41 -7.89 -3.71
C MET A 353 0.61 -7.76 -2.41
N HIS A 354 1.19 -7.13 -1.40
CA HIS A 354 0.49 -6.85 -0.15
C HIS A 354 -0.80 -6.05 -0.40
N TYR A 355 -0.71 -4.98 -1.21
CA TYR A 355 -1.87 -4.19 -1.61
C TYR A 355 -2.94 -5.04 -2.31
N GLU A 356 -2.56 -5.95 -3.21
CA GLU A 356 -3.53 -6.83 -3.89
C GLU A 356 -4.32 -7.67 -2.89
N PHE A 357 -3.62 -8.40 -2.02
CA PHE A 357 -4.25 -9.28 -1.05
C PHE A 357 -5.15 -8.50 -0.08
N PHE A 358 -4.70 -7.33 0.34
CA PHE A 358 -5.49 -6.45 1.18
C PHE A 358 -6.76 -5.97 0.47
N HIS A 359 -6.65 -5.54 -0.80
CA HIS A 359 -7.80 -5.07 -1.58
C HIS A 359 -8.79 -6.21 -1.90
N ARG A 360 -8.30 -7.40 -2.25
CA ARG A 360 -9.13 -8.62 -2.39
C ARG A 360 -9.88 -8.95 -1.10
N LEU A 361 -9.24 -8.74 0.05
CA LEU A 361 -9.83 -9.02 1.35
C LEU A 361 -10.93 -8.02 1.72
N VAL A 362 -10.75 -6.74 1.40
CA VAL A 362 -11.66 -5.67 1.82
C VAL A 362 -12.77 -5.40 0.80
N TYR A 363 -12.47 -5.47 -0.50
CA TYR A 363 -13.38 -5.09 -1.60
C TYR A 363 -13.93 -6.27 -2.42
N ASP A 364 -13.56 -7.50 -2.07
CA ASP A 364 -13.95 -8.70 -2.82
C ASP A 364 -13.45 -8.74 -4.28
N ASP A 365 -12.38 -8.01 -4.59
CA ASP A 365 -11.79 -7.99 -5.92
C ASP A 365 -11.23 -9.37 -6.33
N PRO A 366 -11.28 -9.71 -7.64
CA PRO A 366 -10.65 -10.91 -8.15
C PRO A 366 -9.11 -10.79 -8.15
N PRO A 367 -8.38 -11.92 -8.04
CA PRO A 367 -6.93 -11.89 -8.18
C PRO A 367 -6.52 -11.44 -9.59
N THR A 368 -5.57 -10.52 -9.67
CA THR A 368 -4.96 -10.03 -10.91
C THR A 368 -3.54 -10.55 -11.04
N MET A 369 -2.62 -10.04 -10.22
CA MET A 369 -1.22 -10.48 -10.22
C MET A 369 -1.15 -11.83 -9.49
N THR A 370 -1.71 -11.91 -8.28
CA THR A 370 -1.62 -13.09 -7.41
C THR A 370 -2.23 -14.38 -7.99
N ALA A 371 -3.06 -14.29 -9.04
CA ALA A 371 -3.55 -15.45 -9.80
C ALA A 371 -2.42 -16.32 -10.38
N GLN A 372 -1.28 -15.70 -10.71
CA GLN A 372 -0.13 -16.36 -11.33
C GLN A 372 1.06 -16.48 -10.36
N MET A 373 0.83 -16.28 -9.05
CA MET A 373 1.88 -16.24 -8.02
C MET A 373 2.82 -17.45 -8.05
N LYS A 374 2.32 -18.62 -8.46
CA LYS A 374 3.09 -19.87 -8.57
C LYS A 374 4.22 -19.83 -9.61
N GLN A 375 4.18 -18.88 -10.54
CA GLN A 375 5.12 -18.79 -11.66
C GLN A 375 6.23 -17.77 -11.40
N TRP A 376 6.16 -17.03 -10.29
CA TRP A 376 7.05 -15.92 -10.02
C TRP A 376 8.41 -16.37 -9.50
N ILE A 377 9.45 -15.67 -9.95
CA ILE A 377 10.84 -15.87 -9.56
C ILE A 377 11.35 -14.54 -8.99
N VAL A 378 10.84 -14.21 -7.80
CA VAL A 378 11.18 -13.00 -7.05
C VAL A 378 11.36 -13.31 -5.58
N SER A 379 12.52 -12.95 -5.05
CA SER A 379 12.87 -13.11 -3.65
C SER A 379 12.53 -11.87 -2.85
N LEU A 380 12.53 -12.03 -1.52
CA LEU A 380 12.52 -10.88 -0.62
C LEU A 380 13.77 -10.02 -0.80
N PRO A 381 13.64 -8.68 -0.71
CA PRO A 381 14.78 -7.78 -0.85
C PRO A 381 15.79 -7.99 0.28
N TRP A 382 17.06 -7.76 0.00
CA TRP A 382 18.06 -7.67 1.06
C TRP A 382 17.83 -6.40 1.87
N LEU A 383 17.54 -6.56 3.15
CA LEU A 383 17.35 -5.45 4.08
C LEU A 383 18.68 -5.01 4.71
N GLU A 384 19.84 -5.28 4.12
CA GLU A 384 21.12 -4.71 4.53
C GLU A 384 21.63 -3.81 3.40
N SER A 385 21.46 -2.49 3.54
CA SER A 385 22.20 -1.55 2.70
C SER A 385 23.33 -1.01 3.55
N CYS A 386 24.56 -1.42 3.24
CA CYS A 386 25.75 -0.71 3.67
C CYS A 386 25.58 0.78 3.33
N LYS A 387 25.62 1.66 4.35
CA LYS A 387 25.34 3.12 4.35
C LYS A 387 23.92 3.54 4.79
N ARG A 388 23.41 3.02 5.91
CA ARG A 388 22.14 3.52 6.46
C ARG A 388 22.35 4.61 7.51
N PRO A 389 21.61 5.74 7.43
CA PRO A 389 21.39 6.59 8.59
C PRO A 389 20.61 5.82 9.66
N VAL A 390 20.78 6.20 10.92
CA VAL A 390 20.27 5.54 12.14
C VAL A 390 18.72 5.54 12.26
N SER A 391 17.96 6.13 11.31
CA SER A 391 16.50 6.33 11.43
C SER A 391 15.60 5.45 10.53
N GLN A 392 16.08 4.31 10.03
CA GLN A 392 15.30 3.44 9.11
C GLN A 392 14.73 2.16 9.76
N GLU A 393 14.75 2.07 11.09
CA GLU A 393 14.30 0.88 11.84
C GLU A 393 12.79 0.62 11.67
N VAL A 394 11.96 1.64 11.89
CA VAL A 394 10.49 1.51 11.78
C VAL A 394 10.03 1.20 10.35
N PRO A 395 10.52 1.85 9.27
CA PRO A 395 10.23 1.43 7.91
C PRO A 395 10.63 -0.03 7.62
N THR A 396 11.75 -0.49 8.17
CA THR A 396 12.22 -1.88 8.01
C THR A 396 11.27 -2.86 8.69
N ILE A 397 10.89 -2.60 9.94
CA ILE A 397 9.92 -3.41 10.70
C ILE A 397 8.57 -3.44 9.97
N ARG A 398 8.10 -2.29 9.49
CA ARG A 398 6.86 -2.19 8.71
C ARG A 398 6.89 -3.09 7.47
N PHE A 399 7.99 -3.08 6.72
CA PHE A 399 8.14 -3.94 5.55
C PHE A 399 8.12 -5.44 5.90
N ILE A 400 8.86 -5.84 6.94
CA ILE A 400 8.91 -7.23 7.38
C ILE A 400 7.53 -7.70 7.84
N PHE A 401 6.86 -6.90 8.67
CA PHE A 401 5.52 -7.20 9.16
C PHE A 401 4.50 -7.31 8.01
N LYS A 402 4.50 -6.36 7.07
CA LYS A 402 3.61 -6.42 5.89
C LYS A 402 3.90 -7.63 5.02
N SER A 403 5.18 -8.02 4.89
CA SER A 403 5.56 -9.24 4.18
C SER A 403 4.97 -10.48 4.85
N ARG A 404 5.12 -10.63 6.18
CA ARG A 404 4.49 -11.72 6.94
C ARG A 404 2.97 -11.74 6.83
N LEU A 405 2.33 -10.58 6.96
CA LEU A 405 0.90 -10.43 6.79
C LEU A 405 0.43 -10.84 5.39
N THR A 406 1.24 -10.59 4.36
CA THR A 406 0.97 -11.03 2.98
C THR A 406 0.94 -12.55 2.86
N PHE A 407 1.85 -13.27 3.54
CA PHE A 407 1.82 -14.73 3.58
C PHE A 407 0.58 -15.27 4.28
N ILE A 408 0.20 -14.68 5.43
CA ILE A 408 -1.02 -15.07 6.14
C ILE A 408 -2.26 -14.87 5.26
N MET A 409 -2.35 -13.75 4.54
CA MET A 409 -3.45 -13.51 3.59
C MET A 409 -3.42 -14.49 2.41
N ALA A 410 -2.24 -14.83 1.89
CA ALA A 410 -2.11 -15.82 0.83
C ALA A 410 -2.60 -17.21 1.28
N GLU A 411 -2.21 -17.65 2.48
CA GLU A 411 -2.71 -18.89 3.08
C GLU A 411 -4.22 -18.87 3.30
N PHE A 412 -4.77 -17.75 3.76
CA PHE A 412 -6.21 -17.56 3.89
C PHE A 412 -6.95 -17.72 2.54
N PHE A 413 -6.47 -17.08 1.47
CA PHE A 413 -7.11 -17.22 0.16
C PHE A 413 -6.92 -18.61 -0.45
N MET A 414 -5.77 -19.26 -0.25
CA MET A 414 -5.59 -20.66 -0.65
C MET A 414 -6.56 -21.59 0.09
N LEU A 415 -6.81 -21.33 1.37
CA LEU A 415 -7.82 -22.04 2.16
C LEU A 415 -9.21 -21.84 1.56
N LEU A 416 -9.61 -20.60 1.26
CA LEU A 416 -10.89 -20.31 0.61
C LEU A 416 -11.03 -20.98 -0.77
N GLU A 417 -9.98 -20.97 -1.59
CA GLU A 417 -9.97 -21.59 -2.92
C GLU A 417 -10.02 -23.12 -2.88
N SER A 418 -9.43 -23.73 -1.84
CA SER A 418 -9.45 -25.18 -1.64
C SER A 418 -10.83 -25.72 -1.26
N ILE A 419 -11.70 -24.84 -0.76
CA ILE A 419 -13.04 -25.17 -0.33
C ILE A 419 -13.96 -25.06 -1.55
N SER A 420 -14.28 -26.22 -2.12
CA SER A 420 -15.25 -26.36 -3.21
C SER A 420 -16.69 -26.24 -2.69
N GLY A 421 -17.02 -25.13 -2.02
CA GLY A 421 -18.33 -24.87 -1.46
C GLY A 421 -18.28 -24.19 -0.09
N ARG A 422 -18.80 -24.87 0.93
CA ARG A 422 -19.03 -24.32 2.28
C ARG A 422 -17.84 -24.62 3.19
N LEU A 423 -17.53 -23.72 4.12
CA LEU A 423 -16.47 -23.93 5.11
C LEU A 423 -16.95 -24.96 6.13
N GLU A 424 -16.18 -26.03 6.32
CA GLU A 424 -16.37 -26.97 7.43
C GLU A 424 -15.84 -26.35 8.74
N SER A 425 -16.29 -26.87 9.89
CA SER A 425 -15.86 -26.41 11.23
C SER A 425 -14.33 -26.45 11.41
N GLU A 426 -13.67 -27.44 10.79
CA GLU A 426 -12.21 -27.55 10.79
C GLU A 426 -11.55 -26.39 10.01
N SER A 427 -12.09 -26.00 8.86
CA SER A 427 -11.61 -24.86 8.07
C SER A 427 -11.78 -23.54 8.82
N PHE A 428 -12.87 -23.36 9.59
CA PHE A 428 -13.04 -22.16 10.41
C PHE A 428 -12.01 -22.09 11.53
N THR A 429 -11.63 -23.23 12.11
CA THR A 429 -10.54 -23.33 13.08
C THR A 429 -9.20 -22.93 12.46
N GLN A 430 -8.95 -23.27 11.20
CA GLN A 430 -7.76 -22.82 10.47
C GLN A 430 -7.76 -21.30 10.24
N VAL A 431 -8.91 -20.69 9.92
CA VAL A 431 -9.03 -19.22 9.83
C VAL A 431 -8.72 -18.55 11.18
N LEU A 432 -9.22 -19.11 12.29
CA LEU A 432 -8.89 -18.63 13.64
C LEU A 432 -7.39 -18.75 13.92
N ALA A 433 -6.74 -19.84 13.51
CA ALA A 433 -5.30 -20.01 13.65
C ALA A 433 -4.52 -18.96 12.84
N LEU A 434 -4.93 -18.65 11.61
CA LEU A 434 -4.35 -17.57 10.81
C LEU A 434 -4.53 -16.20 11.47
N CYS A 435 -5.71 -15.93 12.05
CA CYS A 435 -5.95 -14.71 12.83
C CYS A 435 -5.04 -14.62 14.07
N GLN A 436 -4.80 -15.75 14.74
CA GLN A 436 -3.89 -15.82 15.88
C GLN A 436 -2.44 -15.53 15.46
N GLN A 437 -2.00 -16.03 14.30
CA GLN A 437 -0.66 -15.69 13.78
C GLN A 437 -0.47 -14.18 13.62
N ILE A 438 -1.51 -13.42 13.23
CA ILE A 438 -1.44 -11.95 13.15
C ILE A 438 -1.21 -11.33 14.54
N TYR A 439 -1.83 -11.86 15.59
CA TYR A 439 -1.55 -11.42 16.97
C TYR A 439 -0.12 -11.74 17.39
N ASP A 440 0.35 -12.94 17.06
CA ASP A 440 1.69 -13.38 17.38
C ASP A 440 2.73 -12.48 16.69
N LEU A 441 2.48 -12.03 15.43
CA LEU A 441 3.33 -11.04 14.77
C LEU A 441 3.47 -9.73 15.55
N TYR A 442 2.39 -9.20 16.13
CA TYR A 442 2.48 -7.97 16.94
C TYR A 442 3.35 -8.16 18.18
N LYS A 443 3.29 -9.35 18.78
CA LYS A 443 4.06 -9.72 19.96
C LYS A 443 5.53 -9.98 19.62
N ASP A 444 5.79 -10.74 18.57
CA ASP A 444 7.13 -11.14 18.12
C ASP A 444 7.97 -9.91 17.73
N TRP A 445 7.32 -8.90 17.14
CA TRP A 445 7.96 -7.63 16.77
C TRP A 445 7.84 -6.53 17.83
N ASP A 446 7.24 -6.83 18.98
CA ASP A 446 7.02 -5.91 20.11
C ASP A 446 6.50 -4.52 19.68
N ILE A 447 5.51 -4.52 18.79
CA ILE A 447 5.01 -3.31 18.13
C ILE A 447 4.50 -2.27 19.13
N ASP A 448 3.99 -2.69 20.28
CA ASP A 448 3.49 -1.77 21.31
C ASP A 448 4.62 -1.01 22.03
N THR A 449 5.80 -1.63 22.20
CA THR A 449 6.99 -0.93 22.68
C THR A 449 7.46 0.09 21.66
N TRP A 450 7.49 -0.27 20.37
CA TRP A 450 7.83 0.67 19.28
C TRP A 450 6.87 1.85 19.21
N LYS A 451 5.57 1.62 19.40
CA LYS A 451 4.59 2.71 19.47
C LYS A 451 4.87 3.65 20.64
N THR A 452 5.32 3.10 21.77
CA THR A 452 5.60 3.88 22.97
C THR A 452 6.89 4.68 22.83
N SER A 453 7.94 4.11 22.26
CA SER A 453 9.21 4.80 22.01
C SER A 453 9.11 5.85 20.89
N SER A 454 8.23 5.63 19.91
CA SER A 454 8.08 6.50 18.74
C SER A 454 6.97 7.55 18.87
N LYS A 455 6.46 7.82 20.07
CA LYS A 455 5.33 8.77 20.26
C LYS A 455 5.66 10.20 19.83
N GLU A 456 6.90 10.62 20.02
CA GLU A 456 7.34 11.99 19.68
C GLU A 456 7.61 12.15 18.18
N ASP A 457 7.98 11.06 17.51
CA ASP A 457 8.16 11.03 16.06
C ASP A 457 6.82 10.74 15.37
N LYS A 458 6.15 11.81 14.93
CA LYS A 458 4.83 11.72 14.28
C LYS A 458 4.82 10.80 13.06
N LEU A 459 5.92 10.71 12.31
CA LEU A 459 5.99 9.86 11.13
C LEU A 459 6.01 8.39 11.55
N HIS A 460 6.92 8.03 12.47
CA HIS A 460 7.01 6.66 12.96
C HIS A 460 5.74 6.25 13.70
N SER A 461 5.15 7.15 14.48
CA SER A 461 3.85 6.93 15.13
C SER A 461 2.74 6.65 14.11
N TRP A 462 2.67 7.45 13.03
CA TRP A 462 1.73 7.22 11.93
C TRP A 462 1.96 5.87 11.24
N MET A 463 3.20 5.51 10.92
CA MET A 463 3.54 4.23 10.29
C MET A 463 3.15 3.01 11.14
N LEU A 464 3.35 3.10 12.46
CA LEU A 464 2.99 2.02 13.39
C LEU A 464 1.46 1.93 13.60
N ALA A 465 0.77 3.06 13.56
CA ALA A 465 -0.69 3.09 13.57
C ALA A 465 -1.28 2.53 12.27
N ASP A 466 -0.73 2.89 11.10
CA ASP A 466 -1.01 2.27 9.80
C ASP A 466 -0.91 0.75 9.88
N LEU A 467 0.22 0.25 10.37
CA LEU A 467 0.48 -1.18 10.53
C LEU A 467 -0.57 -1.87 11.42
N THR A 468 -0.90 -1.21 12.54
CA THR A 468 -1.88 -1.70 13.52
C THR A 468 -3.26 -1.82 12.92
N ILE A 469 -3.70 -0.79 12.20
CA ILE A 469 -5.01 -0.78 11.56
C ILE A 469 -5.05 -1.85 10.48
N ALA A 470 -4.05 -1.91 9.60
CA ALA A 470 -3.98 -2.89 8.52
C ALA A 470 -4.10 -4.34 9.04
N GLY A 471 -3.26 -4.74 10.00
CA GLY A 471 -3.27 -6.12 10.49
C GLY A 471 -4.56 -6.50 11.23
N TYR A 472 -5.12 -5.60 12.05
CA TYR A 472 -6.38 -5.91 12.74
C TYR A 472 -7.60 -5.82 11.82
N THR A 473 -7.58 -4.97 10.78
CA THR A 473 -8.58 -5.00 9.70
C THR A 473 -8.53 -6.34 8.97
N CYS A 474 -7.34 -6.90 8.71
CA CYS A 474 -7.25 -8.24 8.13
C CYS A 474 -7.97 -9.30 8.97
N ILE A 475 -7.79 -9.29 10.30
CA ILE A 475 -8.50 -10.20 11.21
C ILE A 475 -10.02 -10.04 11.08
N VAL A 476 -10.52 -8.81 11.16
CA VAL A 476 -11.97 -8.53 11.08
C VAL A 476 -12.55 -9.05 9.76
N PHE A 477 -11.91 -8.76 8.63
CA PHE A 477 -12.42 -9.15 7.31
C PHE A 477 -12.23 -10.64 6.99
N MET A 478 -11.15 -11.28 7.44
CA MET A 478 -10.96 -12.72 7.29
C MET A 478 -12.06 -13.49 8.02
N LEU A 479 -12.36 -13.10 9.26
CA LEU A 479 -13.45 -13.69 10.04
C LEU A 479 -14.79 -13.39 9.40
N HIS A 480 -14.99 -12.16 8.92
CA HIS A 480 -16.22 -11.79 8.21
C HIS A 480 -16.48 -12.71 7.04
N LYS A 481 -15.53 -12.84 6.11
CA LYS A 481 -15.65 -13.73 4.95
C LYS A 481 -15.88 -15.18 5.35
N ALA A 482 -15.13 -15.70 6.32
CA ALA A 482 -15.27 -17.08 6.78
C ALA A 482 -16.68 -17.36 7.34
N SER A 483 -17.26 -16.41 8.09
CA SER A 483 -18.61 -16.53 8.65
C SER A 483 -19.72 -16.59 7.59
N PHE A 484 -19.58 -15.90 6.45
CA PHE A 484 -20.56 -16.03 5.34
C PHE A 484 -20.51 -17.38 4.64
N THR A 485 -19.41 -18.12 4.78
CA THR A 485 -19.20 -19.41 4.11
C THR A 485 -19.60 -20.62 4.99
N THR A 486 -19.89 -20.42 6.29
CA THR A 486 -20.28 -21.47 7.26
C THR A 486 -21.79 -21.55 7.51
N VAL A 487 -22.38 -22.76 7.55
CA VAL A 487 -23.84 -22.97 7.85
C VAL A 487 -24.11 -23.24 9.34
N GLU A 488 -23.18 -23.87 10.04
CA GLU A 488 -23.41 -24.46 11.37
C GLU A 488 -23.07 -23.53 12.54
N LEU A 489 -22.42 -22.38 12.27
CA LEU A 489 -22.24 -21.30 13.24
C LEU A 489 -22.68 -19.97 12.63
N PRO A 490 -23.95 -19.56 12.83
CA PRO A 490 -24.29 -18.16 12.78
C PRO A 490 -23.84 -17.49 14.10
N GLN A 491 -22.59 -17.71 14.53
CA GLN A 491 -22.00 -16.80 15.51
C GLN A 491 -21.71 -15.53 14.73
N GLU A 492 -22.53 -14.51 14.97
CA GLU A 492 -22.23 -13.18 14.49
C GLU A 492 -20.79 -12.84 14.89
N ILE A 493 -19.99 -12.30 13.97
CA ILE A 493 -18.59 -11.94 14.23
C ILE A 493 -18.46 -11.03 15.45
N SER A 494 -19.51 -10.24 15.74
CA SER A 494 -19.72 -9.42 16.95
C SER A 494 -19.73 -10.19 18.28
N GLN A 495 -19.72 -11.52 18.24
CA GLN A 495 -19.69 -12.40 19.42
C GLN A 495 -18.33 -13.10 19.58
N LEU A 496 -17.46 -13.04 18.57
CA LEU A 496 -16.14 -13.67 18.63
C LEU A 496 -15.16 -12.76 19.40
N PRO A 497 -14.55 -13.24 20.51
CA PRO A 497 -13.63 -12.42 21.30
C PRO A 497 -12.45 -11.87 20.48
N ILE A 498 -11.95 -12.66 19.53
CA ILE A 498 -10.85 -12.29 18.65
C ILE A 498 -11.21 -11.13 17.70
N ALA A 499 -12.44 -11.12 17.17
CA ALA A 499 -12.94 -10.07 16.29
C ALA A 499 -13.24 -8.78 17.07
N LEU A 500 -13.80 -8.90 18.28
CA LEU A 500 -14.04 -7.77 19.17
C LEU A 500 -12.74 -7.11 19.60
N ASN A 501 -11.73 -7.91 19.98
CA ASN A 501 -10.44 -7.37 20.34
C ASN A 501 -9.76 -6.69 19.14
N ALA A 502 -9.80 -7.29 17.95
CA ALA A 502 -9.28 -6.66 16.74
C ALA A 502 -10.01 -5.33 16.44
N SER A 503 -11.34 -5.32 16.54
CA SER A 503 -12.16 -4.12 16.34
C SER A 503 -11.82 -2.99 17.33
N ARG A 504 -11.59 -3.34 18.61
CA ARG A 504 -11.12 -2.38 19.62
C ARG A 504 -9.76 -1.79 19.24
N GLN A 505 -8.83 -2.61 18.76
CA GLN A 505 -7.50 -2.14 18.37
C GLN A 505 -7.54 -1.23 17.13
N VAL A 506 -8.37 -1.57 16.13
CA VAL A 506 -8.62 -0.70 14.97
C VAL A 506 -9.16 0.67 15.42
N LEU A 507 -10.19 0.72 16.28
CA LEU A 507 -10.75 1.99 16.75
C LEU A 507 -9.79 2.77 17.64
N LYS A 508 -8.99 2.11 18.49
CA LYS A 508 -7.97 2.77 19.33
C LYS A 508 -6.89 3.41 18.47
N ALA A 509 -6.35 2.68 17.50
CA ALA A 509 -5.35 3.21 16.57
C ALA A 509 -5.93 4.31 15.67
N GLY A 510 -7.16 4.14 15.19
CA GLY A 510 -7.89 5.16 14.43
C GLY A 510 -8.08 6.44 15.22
N ASN A 511 -8.48 6.36 16.49
CA ASN A 511 -8.58 7.51 17.40
C ASN A 511 -7.26 8.23 17.59
N GLU A 512 -6.18 7.48 17.74
CA GLU A 512 -4.85 8.06 17.87
C GLU A 512 -4.47 8.83 16.60
N LEU A 513 -4.72 8.25 15.42
CA LEU A 513 -4.50 8.95 14.14
C LEU A 513 -5.37 10.20 13.98
N LEU A 514 -6.63 10.18 14.41
CA LEU A 514 -7.51 11.36 14.36
C LEU A 514 -6.95 12.52 15.20
N LYS A 515 -6.30 12.22 16.33
CA LYS A 515 -5.68 13.22 17.20
C LYS A 515 -4.34 13.72 16.66
N GLN A 516 -3.51 12.82 16.15
CA GLN A 516 -2.19 13.16 15.60
C GLN A 516 -2.30 13.93 14.28
N CYS A 517 -3.25 13.53 13.42
CA CYS A 517 -3.48 14.07 12.09
C CYS A 517 -4.94 14.54 11.94
N PRO A 518 -5.31 15.70 12.53
CA PRO A 518 -6.69 16.17 12.58
C PRO A 518 -7.12 16.85 11.27
N TYR A 519 -7.10 16.09 10.18
CA TYR A 519 -7.40 16.53 8.82
C TYR A 519 -8.34 15.57 8.11
N ALA A 520 -9.10 16.09 7.14
CA ALA A 520 -10.05 15.28 6.38
C ALA A 520 -9.37 14.08 5.70
N VAL A 521 -8.12 14.24 5.22
CA VAL A 521 -7.33 13.13 4.62
C VAL A 521 -7.27 11.89 5.50
N THR A 522 -7.21 12.05 6.82
CA THR A 522 -7.23 10.93 7.78
C THR A 522 -8.58 10.21 7.78
N LEU A 523 -9.69 10.94 7.60
CA LEU A 523 -11.03 10.34 7.48
C LEU A 523 -11.15 9.50 6.20
N TYR A 524 -10.69 10.05 5.07
CA TYR A 524 -10.66 9.32 3.81
C TYR A 524 -9.80 8.06 3.92
N TYR A 525 -8.71 8.11 4.68
CA TYR A 525 -7.85 6.96 4.90
C TYR A 525 -8.52 5.88 5.79
N LEU A 526 -9.09 6.27 6.93
CA LEU A 526 -9.71 5.33 7.88
C LEU A 526 -10.96 4.65 7.31
N PHE A 527 -11.84 5.42 6.66
CA PHE A 527 -13.09 4.90 6.11
C PHE A 527 -12.94 4.40 4.69
N GLY A 528 -12.08 5.04 3.89
CA GLY A 528 -11.85 4.66 2.50
C GLY A 528 -10.97 3.41 2.39
N THR A 529 -9.76 3.41 2.94
CA THR A 529 -8.81 2.28 2.81
C THR A 529 -9.12 1.16 3.79
N TYR A 530 -9.37 1.49 5.05
CA TYR A 530 -9.42 0.49 6.14
C TYR A 530 -10.82 0.04 6.55
N HIS A 531 -11.86 0.68 6.01
CA HIS A 531 -13.26 0.38 6.34
C HIS A 531 -13.49 0.26 7.86
N ILE A 532 -13.02 1.27 8.60
CA ILE A 532 -13.13 1.32 10.06
C ILE A 532 -14.58 1.22 10.56
N ASP A 533 -15.56 1.52 9.69
CA ASP A 533 -16.98 1.34 9.92
C ASP A 533 -17.37 -0.13 10.18
N THR A 534 -16.66 -1.11 9.59
CA THR A 534 -16.88 -2.54 9.87
C THR A 534 -16.51 -2.87 11.31
N ALA A 535 -15.34 -2.41 11.78
CA ALA A 535 -14.90 -2.57 13.16
C ALA A 535 -15.84 -1.83 14.14
N TYR A 536 -16.27 -0.62 13.76
CA TYR A 536 -17.24 0.16 14.53
C TYR A 536 -18.56 -0.59 14.68
N ALA A 537 -19.11 -1.10 13.57
CA ALA A 537 -20.37 -1.86 13.56
C ALA A 537 -20.27 -3.15 14.39
N CYS A 538 -19.13 -3.85 14.33
CA CYS A 538 -18.87 -5.05 15.10
C CYS A 538 -19.03 -4.80 16.62
N LEU A 539 -18.45 -3.72 17.14
CA LEU A 539 -18.60 -3.35 18.55
C LEU A 539 -20.03 -2.91 18.88
N ILE A 540 -20.69 -2.14 18.00
CA ILE A 540 -22.09 -1.74 18.22
C ILE A 540 -23.00 -2.96 18.35
N SER A 541 -22.90 -3.93 17.43
CA SER A 541 -23.69 -5.16 17.50
C SER A 541 -23.42 -5.95 18.79
N SER A 542 -22.17 -5.96 19.26
CA SER A 542 -21.80 -6.60 20.53
C SER A 542 -22.44 -5.91 21.74
N VAL A 543 -22.32 -4.58 21.83
CA VAL A 543 -22.92 -3.79 22.91
C VAL A 543 -24.45 -3.91 22.91
N MET A 544 -25.07 -3.92 21.73
CA MET A 544 -26.52 -4.08 21.61
C MET A 544 -27.03 -5.46 22.00
N SER A 545 -26.20 -6.50 21.89
CA SER A 545 -26.56 -7.87 22.28
C SER A 545 -26.34 -8.16 23.77
N LEU A 546 -25.31 -7.54 24.39
CA LEU A 546 -24.94 -7.75 25.79
C LEU A 546 -24.71 -6.41 26.54
N PRO A 547 -25.75 -5.57 26.70
CA PRO A 547 -25.61 -4.19 27.19
C PRO A 547 -25.11 -4.08 28.64
N GLU A 548 -25.38 -5.07 29.49
CA GLU A 548 -25.06 -5.04 30.93
C GLU A 548 -23.62 -5.46 31.27
N SER A 549 -22.82 -5.87 30.29
CA SER A 549 -21.44 -6.30 30.51
C SER A 549 -20.50 -5.11 30.80
N HIS A 550 -19.53 -5.29 31.70
CA HIS A 550 -18.45 -4.31 31.89
C HIS A 550 -17.70 -4.02 30.58
N ALA A 551 -17.50 -5.05 29.75
CA ALA A 551 -16.87 -4.89 28.44
C ALA A 551 -17.72 -4.01 27.51
N ALA A 552 -19.05 -4.09 27.60
CA ALA A 552 -19.96 -3.27 26.80
C ALA A 552 -19.87 -1.78 27.18
N GLN A 553 -19.67 -1.47 28.47
CA GLN A 553 -19.45 -0.09 28.92
C GLN A 553 -18.11 0.50 28.42
N GLU A 554 -17.03 -0.30 28.42
CA GLU A 554 -15.74 0.13 27.87
C GLU A 554 -15.80 0.33 26.35
N ASP A 555 -16.45 -0.59 25.64
CA ASP A 555 -16.65 -0.49 24.20
C ASP A 555 -17.50 0.73 23.84
N PHE A 556 -18.57 0.99 24.60
CA PHE A 556 -19.39 2.17 24.41
C PHE A 556 -18.59 3.47 24.62
N LYS A 557 -17.74 3.54 25.66
CA LYS A 557 -16.83 4.69 25.86
C LYS A 557 -15.87 4.87 24.68
N LEU A 558 -15.35 3.78 24.12
CA LEU A 558 -14.46 3.82 22.94
C LEU A 558 -15.21 4.37 21.71
N LEU A 559 -16.43 3.91 21.46
CA LEU A 559 -17.30 4.35 20.36
C LEU A 559 -17.67 5.84 20.49
N GLN A 560 -18.00 6.29 21.70
CA GLN A 560 -18.26 7.70 22.00
C GLN A 560 -17.00 8.56 21.80
N GLY A 561 -15.86 8.10 22.30
CA GLY A 561 -14.57 8.76 22.11
C GLY A 561 -14.25 8.95 20.64
N PHE A 562 -14.45 7.90 19.83
CA PHE A 562 -14.25 7.96 18.38
C PHE A 562 -15.19 8.93 17.68
N THR A 563 -16.49 8.85 17.97
CA THR A 563 -17.47 9.77 17.38
C THR A 563 -17.21 11.23 17.75
N ARG A 564 -16.74 11.49 18.98
CA ARG A 564 -16.35 12.83 19.41
C ARG A 564 -15.16 13.36 18.61
N ASP A 565 -14.08 12.58 18.54
CA ASP A 565 -12.85 13.02 17.87
C ASP A 565 -13.09 13.17 16.35
N PHE A 566 -13.89 12.28 15.75
CA PHE A 566 -14.40 12.40 14.38
C PHE A 566 -15.20 13.70 14.18
N SER A 567 -16.08 14.05 15.12
CA SER A 567 -16.94 15.24 14.99
C SER A 567 -16.16 16.56 14.91
N ASN A 568 -15.00 16.64 15.55
CA ASN A 568 -14.14 17.82 15.49
C ASN A 568 -13.61 18.10 14.08
N LEU A 569 -13.48 17.05 13.25
CA LEU A 569 -12.98 17.14 11.87
C LEU A 569 -14.07 17.47 10.86
N VAL A 570 -15.27 16.93 11.06
CA VAL A 570 -16.44 17.20 10.19
C VAL A 570 -16.91 18.66 10.25
N VAL A 571 -16.54 19.41 11.30
CA VAL A 571 -16.74 20.87 11.32
C VAL A 571 -16.01 21.54 10.14
N LYS A 572 -14.84 21.02 9.76
CA LYS A 572 -13.99 21.57 8.69
C LYS A 572 -14.32 20.99 7.31
N ASP A 573 -14.75 19.73 7.22
CA ASP A 573 -15.16 19.08 5.97
C ASP A 573 -16.63 18.64 6.06
N SER A 574 -17.51 19.36 5.36
CA SER A 574 -18.95 19.11 5.40
C SER A 574 -19.39 17.83 4.67
N SER A 575 -18.53 17.21 3.86
CA SER A 575 -18.87 15.99 3.11
C SER A 575 -19.21 14.82 4.04
N PHE A 576 -18.55 14.73 5.21
CA PHE A 576 -18.74 13.67 6.20
C PHE A 576 -19.94 13.87 7.15
N ARG A 577 -20.72 14.95 6.99
CA ARG A 577 -21.89 15.22 7.85
C ARG A 577 -22.92 14.07 7.88
N PRO A 578 -23.26 13.41 6.76
CA PRO A 578 -24.19 12.27 6.79
C PRO A 578 -23.69 11.15 7.71
N LEU A 579 -22.41 10.79 7.62
CA LEU A 579 -21.80 9.77 8.45
C LEU A 579 -21.77 10.14 9.94
N LEU A 580 -21.42 11.40 10.25
CA LEU A 580 -21.44 11.88 11.63
C LEU A 580 -22.84 11.80 12.25
N ALA A 581 -23.87 12.17 11.48
CA ALA A 581 -25.25 12.08 11.94
C ALA A 581 -25.61 10.63 12.28
N THR A 582 -25.29 9.69 11.39
CA THR A 582 -25.51 8.26 11.60
C THR A 582 -24.79 7.73 12.85
N LEU A 583 -23.50 8.03 13.01
CA LEU A 583 -22.72 7.60 14.19
C LEU A 583 -23.34 8.11 15.50
N ARG A 584 -23.80 9.36 15.53
CA ARG A 584 -24.49 9.95 16.70
C ARG A 584 -25.83 9.29 16.99
N THR A 585 -26.62 9.01 15.95
CA THR A 585 -27.92 8.32 16.09
C THR A 585 -27.70 6.92 16.65
N ILE A 586 -26.76 6.16 16.10
CA ILE A 586 -26.43 4.81 16.57
C ILE A 586 -25.96 4.84 18.03
N ASN A 587 -25.04 5.74 18.40
CA ASN A 587 -24.58 5.86 19.79
C ASN A 587 -25.70 6.25 20.76
N SER A 588 -26.65 7.09 20.32
CA SER A 588 -27.80 7.47 21.14
C SER A 588 -28.75 6.29 21.37
N SER A 589 -28.96 5.46 20.34
CA SER A 589 -29.75 4.23 20.45
C SER A 589 -29.09 3.20 21.36
N VAL A 590 -27.76 3.12 21.38
CA VAL A 590 -27.02 2.26 22.31
C VAL A 590 -27.12 2.79 23.74
N TYR A 591 -26.97 4.11 23.94
CA TYR A 591 -27.14 4.76 25.23
C TYR A 591 -28.50 4.44 25.85
N ALA A 592 -29.58 4.59 25.08
CA ALA A 592 -30.95 4.31 25.52
C ALA A 592 -31.23 2.83 25.90
N LYS A 593 -30.34 1.90 25.54
CA LYS A 593 -30.43 0.47 25.92
C LYS A 593 -29.48 0.08 27.05
N THR A 594 -28.55 0.96 27.42
CA THR A 594 -27.52 0.70 28.44
C THR A 594 -27.77 1.47 29.74
N ASP A 595 -28.55 2.55 29.68
CA ASP A 595 -29.27 3.17 30.81
C ASP A 595 -30.57 2.41 31.12
#